data_AF-A0A2Z6QSR5-F1
#
_entry.id   AF-A0A2Z6QSR5-F1
#
_cell.length_a   1.000
_cell.length_b   1.000
_cell.length_c   1.000
_cell.angle_alpha   90.00
_cell.angle_beta   90.00
_cell.angle_gamma   90.00
#
_symmetry.space_group_name_H-M   'P 1'
#
loop_
_entity.id
_entity.type
_entity.pdbx_description
1 polymer ?
#
loop_
_entity_poly.entity_id
_entity_poly.type
_entity_poly.pdbx_seq_one_letter_code
_entity_poly.pdbx_strand_id
1 'polypeptide(L)'
;MSYGATITEFPRYDDSSKVAQSSQKSAYTSFAEFLESKRLMVWGLIFTTIDIVALAAVILIRLEDVFTQFIELLLKLSLVINIMFAIDVLLRIIVFGPMYFRKGKHGLLHAFDAFLVLAALSVGIFLKIKETELIEVSLLSLRYWRIFTAHVKVIEYKYPAFHIILVMDRSGSMNGTDITPTEKSRNYAKLKNSHDNRLGAVYDAVYSFMDARLQTRYQPSSRTPLITDRIDRDTISLVLFDDEADVIFENEKIKADFLFNKMLEYQTRGGTDFGVAIEKADLLINKHFDATKTNIVIFLSDGEADVPEYDLDSICKRNAKKNSPIYLHTVLFGLDTGSDSLERMVDIAKKYTPPGPVTCSFTKVMDEVVLTNLFTSIASNLREHKKEYRWWLFQITN
;
A
#
# COMPACT_ATOMS: atom_id res chain seq x y z
N MET A 1 1.66 8.36 -8.73
CA MET A 1 3.04 8.04 -9.18
C MET A 1 3.26 6.55 -9.04
N SER A 2 3.63 5.87 -10.14
CA SER A 2 4.04 4.46 -10.18
C SER A 2 5.14 4.19 -9.13
N TYR A 3 5.11 3.02 -8.49
CA TYR A 3 6.04 2.65 -7.43
C TYR A 3 7.49 2.77 -7.88
N GLY A 4 8.22 3.68 -7.25
CA GLY A 4 9.63 3.50 -6.91
C GLY A 4 10.66 3.34 -8.04
N ALA A 5 10.28 3.43 -9.31
CA ALA A 5 11.20 3.57 -10.43
C ALA A 5 10.75 4.75 -11.29
N THR A 6 11.58 5.79 -11.38
CA THR A 6 11.46 6.77 -12.45
C THR A 6 11.82 6.04 -13.74
N ILE A 7 10.80 5.55 -14.44
CA ILE A 7 10.95 5.08 -15.82
C ILE A 7 11.56 6.26 -16.57
N THR A 8 12.72 6.04 -17.19
CA THR A 8 13.37 7.00 -18.06
C THR A 8 12.37 7.43 -19.14
N GLU A 9 11.82 8.65 -19.03
CA GLU A 9 11.03 9.31 -20.06
C GLU A 9 11.86 9.48 -21.33
N PHE A 10 11.32 9.13 -22.52
CA PHE A 10 11.55 9.77 -23.84
C PHE A 10 10.64 9.12 -24.92
N PRO A 11 10.33 9.78 -26.06
CA PRO A 11 9.81 11.12 -26.28
C PRO A 11 8.30 11.10 -26.66
N ARG A 12 7.65 12.29 -26.65
CA ARG A 12 6.23 12.52 -27.02
C ARG A 12 5.83 11.81 -28.32
N TYR A 13 4.78 11.02 -28.24
CA TYR A 13 3.99 10.59 -29.40
C TYR A 13 2.64 11.30 -29.37
N ASP A 14 2.27 11.86 -30.52
CA ASP A 14 1.11 12.72 -30.75
C ASP A 14 -0.20 11.93 -30.66
N ASP A 15 -1.21 12.56 -30.08
CA ASP A 15 -2.44 11.94 -29.59
C ASP A 15 -3.56 12.17 -30.60
N SER A 16 -3.83 11.19 -31.47
CA SER A 16 -5.07 11.16 -32.26
C SER A 16 -5.45 9.73 -32.68
N SER A 17 -6.14 9.00 -31.79
CA SER A 17 -7.30 8.16 -32.12
C SER A 17 -7.65 7.23 -30.94
N LYS A 18 -8.86 7.41 -30.40
CA LYS A 18 -9.45 6.50 -29.41
C LYS A 18 -9.83 5.18 -30.07
N VAL A 19 -9.30 4.07 -29.55
CA VAL A 19 -10.00 2.76 -29.48
C VAL A 19 -9.60 2.10 -28.15
N ALA A 20 -10.59 1.56 -27.44
CA ALA A 20 -10.45 0.84 -26.19
C ALA A 20 -9.35 -0.24 -26.26
N GLN A 21 -8.27 -0.03 -25.51
CA GLN A 21 -7.27 -1.07 -25.25
C GLN A 21 -7.37 -1.48 -23.79
N SER A 22 -7.87 -2.70 -23.56
CA SER A 22 -7.54 -3.48 -22.37
C SER A 22 -6.02 -3.50 -22.25
N SER A 23 -5.44 -2.77 -21.29
CA SER A 23 -3.99 -2.61 -21.25
C SER A 23 -3.33 -3.95 -20.92
N GLN A 24 -2.76 -4.57 -21.96
CA GLN A 24 -1.98 -5.79 -21.81
C GLN A 24 -0.70 -5.40 -21.06
N LYS A 25 -0.60 -5.87 -19.82
CA LYS A 25 0.53 -5.56 -18.93
C LYS A 25 1.84 -5.98 -19.61
N SER A 26 2.71 -5.02 -19.89
CA SER A 26 4.00 -5.26 -20.56
C SER A 26 4.81 -6.32 -19.80
N ALA A 27 5.45 -7.23 -20.52
CA ALA A 27 6.30 -8.29 -19.93
C ALA A 27 7.37 -7.71 -18.99
N TYR A 28 7.86 -6.50 -19.29
CA TYR A 28 8.80 -5.77 -18.44
C TYR A 28 8.21 -5.39 -17.07
N THR A 29 6.99 -4.85 -17.05
CA THR A 29 6.32 -4.49 -15.79
C THR A 29 6.01 -5.72 -14.93
N SER A 30 5.64 -6.84 -15.56
CA SER A 30 5.42 -8.10 -14.85
C SER A 30 6.72 -8.68 -14.27
N PHE A 31 7.84 -8.51 -14.96
CA PHE A 31 9.15 -8.96 -14.49
C PHE A 31 9.70 -8.07 -13.35
N ALA A 32 9.51 -6.76 -13.45
CA ALA A 32 9.82 -5.83 -12.37
C ALA A 32 9.06 -6.18 -11.07
N GLU A 33 7.75 -6.47 -11.19
CA GLU A 33 6.95 -6.94 -10.05
C GLU A 33 7.42 -8.28 -9.51
N PHE A 34 7.92 -9.18 -10.36
CA PHE A 34 8.49 -10.45 -9.93
C PHE A 34 9.78 -10.26 -9.11
N LEU A 35 10.68 -9.37 -9.52
CA LEU A 35 11.93 -9.07 -8.78
C LEU A 35 11.67 -8.41 -7.42
N GLU A 36 10.57 -7.66 -7.29
CA GLU A 36 10.12 -7.14 -5.98
C GLU A 36 9.10 -8.03 -5.28
N SER A 37 8.84 -9.22 -5.83
CA SER A 37 7.84 -10.10 -5.27
C SER A 37 8.27 -10.65 -3.91
N LYS A 38 7.26 -10.85 -3.05
CA LYS A 38 7.42 -11.48 -1.74
C LYS A 38 8.06 -12.88 -1.84
N ARG A 39 7.78 -13.61 -2.92
CA ARG A 39 8.33 -14.94 -3.16
C ARG A 39 9.84 -14.88 -3.31
N LEU A 40 10.34 -13.94 -4.11
CA LEU A 40 11.78 -13.78 -4.32
C LEU A 40 12.50 -13.36 -3.03
N MET A 41 11.86 -12.55 -2.17
CA MET A 41 12.37 -12.21 -0.84
C MET A 41 12.49 -13.43 0.07
N VAL A 42 11.47 -14.31 0.10
CA VAL A 42 11.50 -15.54 0.91
C VAL A 42 12.59 -16.50 0.43
N TRP A 43 12.72 -16.71 -0.89
CA TRP A 43 13.82 -17.50 -1.45
C TRP A 43 15.18 -16.92 -1.09
N GLY A 44 15.34 -15.59 -1.16
CA GLY A 44 16.55 -14.92 -0.71
C GLY A 44 16.87 -15.17 0.76
N LEU A 45 15.86 -15.20 1.63
CA LEU A 45 16.04 -15.50 3.05
C LEU A 45 16.46 -16.96 3.28
N ILE A 46 15.79 -17.91 2.61
CA ILE A 46 16.11 -19.34 2.67
C ILE A 46 17.57 -19.59 2.23
N PHE A 47 17.97 -19.04 1.08
CA PHE A 47 19.34 -19.18 0.60
C PHE A 47 20.33 -18.54 1.57
N THR A 48 20.04 -17.33 2.09
CA THR A 48 20.91 -16.68 3.09
C THR A 48 21.07 -17.54 4.35
N THR A 49 20.00 -18.19 4.82
CA THR A 49 20.06 -19.09 5.99
C THR A 49 20.91 -20.33 5.70
N ILE A 50 20.69 -21.00 4.56
CA ILE A 50 21.51 -22.15 4.14
C ILE A 50 22.99 -21.75 4.11
N ASP A 51 23.26 -20.58 3.55
CA ASP A 51 24.59 -20.06 3.34
C ASP A 51 25.31 -19.70 4.65
N ILE A 52 24.57 -19.18 5.64
CA ILE A 52 25.07 -18.96 7.01
C ILE A 52 25.40 -20.29 7.69
N VAL A 53 24.51 -21.27 7.59
CA VAL A 53 24.73 -22.60 8.19
C VAL A 53 25.93 -23.29 7.56
N ALA A 54 26.08 -23.20 6.23
CA ALA A 54 27.22 -23.76 5.51
C ALA A 54 28.55 -23.14 5.99
N LEU A 55 28.63 -21.81 6.10
CA LEU A 55 29.86 -21.16 6.60
C LEU A 55 30.13 -21.46 8.08
N ALA A 56 29.10 -21.47 8.92
CA ALA A 56 29.26 -21.82 10.33
C ALA A 56 29.79 -23.25 10.49
N ALA A 57 29.31 -24.19 9.68
CA ALA A 57 29.81 -25.56 9.64
C ALA A 57 31.27 -25.61 9.14
N VAL A 58 31.64 -24.83 8.12
CA VAL A 58 33.04 -24.73 7.67
C VAL A 58 33.94 -24.26 8.81
N ILE A 59 33.57 -23.19 9.51
CA ILE A 59 34.36 -22.64 10.64
C ILE A 59 34.50 -23.69 11.75
N LEU A 60 33.42 -24.39 12.10
CA LEU A 60 33.44 -25.39 13.18
C LEU A 60 34.27 -26.62 12.82
N ILE A 61 34.07 -27.19 11.63
CA ILE A 61 34.73 -28.42 11.19
C ILE A 61 36.22 -28.20 10.96
N ARG A 62 36.61 -27.00 10.54
CA ARG A 62 38.01 -26.66 10.32
C ARG A 62 38.83 -26.64 11.62
N LEU A 63 38.19 -26.44 12.77
CA LEU A 63 38.85 -26.59 14.08
C LEU A 63 39.24 -28.05 14.37
N GLU A 64 38.59 -29.01 13.72
CA GLU A 64 38.79 -30.45 13.96
C GLU A 64 39.66 -31.12 12.89
N ASP A 65 40.03 -30.42 11.79
CA ASP A 65 40.96 -30.86 10.72
C ASP A 65 40.63 -32.21 10.01
N VAL A 66 39.41 -32.75 10.15
CA VAL A 66 39.07 -34.13 9.73
C VAL A 66 38.34 -34.23 8.37
N PHE A 67 37.64 -33.19 7.91
CA PHE A 67 36.69 -33.29 6.76
C PHE A 67 36.95 -32.31 5.60
N THR A 68 38.14 -32.35 5.01
CA THR A 68 38.55 -31.44 3.92
C THR A 68 37.65 -31.46 2.67
N GLN A 69 37.20 -32.64 2.23
CA GLN A 69 36.30 -32.77 1.07
C GLN A 69 34.92 -32.13 1.33
N PHE A 70 34.41 -32.25 2.55
CA PHE A 70 33.11 -31.69 2.94
C PHE A 70 33.17 -30.17 3.03
N ILE A 71 34.28 -29.62 3.56
CA ILE A 71 34.56 -28.18 3.57
C ILE A 71 34.54 -27.61 2.15
N GLU A 72 35.20 -28.28 1.20
CA GLU A 72 35.23 -27.83 -0.20
C GLU A 72 33.83 -27.78 -0.84
N LEU A 73 32.98 -28.77 -0.54
CA LEU A 73 31.59 -28.80 -1.00
C LEU A 73 30.78 -27.60 -0.46
N LEU A 74 30.89 -27.32 0.85
CA LEU A 74 30.17 -26.21 1.49
C LEU A 74 30.63 -24.85 0.96
N LEU A 75 31.93 -24.67 0.72
CA LEU A 75 32.47 -23.45 0.10
C LEU A 75 31.98 -23.26 -1.33
N LYS A 76 31.90 -24.33 -2.13
CA LYS A 76 31.31 -24.29 -3.49
C LYS A 76 29.83 -23.92 -3.45
N LEU A 77 29.06 -24.52 -2.54
CA LEU A 77 27.65 -24.18 -2.34
C LEU A 77 27.48 -22.68 -2.03
N SER A 78 28.31 -22.19 -1.10
CA SER A 78 28.32 -20.79 -0.68
C SER A 78 28.67 -19.83 -1.84
N LEU A 79 29.64 -20.19 -2.68
CA LEU A 79 29.98 -19.44 -3.88
C LEU A 79 28.81 -19.38 -4.88
N VAL A 80 28.12 -20.50 -5.11
CA VAL A 80 26.95 -20.56 -6.00
C VAL A 80 25.85 -19.62 -5.52
N ILE A 81 25.56 -19.62 -4.21
CA ILE A 81 24.56 -18.74 -3.61
C ILE A 81 24.95 -17.25 -3.81
N ASN A 82 26.22 -16.90 -3.58
CA ASN A 82 26.70 -15.53 -3.82
C ASN A 82 26.60 -15.12 -5.30
N ILE A 83 26.87 -16.02 -6.25
CA ILE A 83 26.68 -15.76 -7.68
C ILE A 83 25.21 -15.49 -7.99
N MET A 84 24.29 -16.31 -7.47
CA MET A 84 22.84 -16.07 -7.64
C MET A 84 22.43 -14.69 -7.14
N PHE A 85 22.99 -14.25 -6.01
CA PHE A 85 22.72 -12.93 -5.46
C PHE A 85 23.32 -11.79 -6.28
N ALA A 86 24.53 -11.96 -6.82
CA ALA A 86 25.11 -10.98 -7.73
C ALA A 86 24.27 -10.84 -9.01
N ILE A 87 23.71 -11.96 -9.51
CA ILE A 87 22.77 -11.95 -10.63
C ILE A 87 21.50 -11.18 -10.26
N ASP A 88 20.91 -11.38 -9.07
CA ASP A 88 19.74 -10.60 -8.63
C ASP A 88 20.03 -9.08 -8.59
N VAL A 89 21.20 -8.69 -8.08
CA VAL A 89 21.63 -7.28 -8.06
C VAL A 89 21.75 -6.72 -9.48
N LEU A 90 22.37 -7.48 -10.41
CA LEU A 90 22.50 -7.08 -11.81
C LEU A 90 21.13 -6.94 -12.49
N LEU A 91 20.23 -7.90 -12.28
CA LEU A 91 18.86 -7.84 -12.80
C LEU A 91 18.13 -6.60 -12.29
N ARG A 92 18.28 -6.25 -11.01
CA ARG A 92 17.70 -5.01 -10.45
C ARG A 92 18.29 -3.75 -11.08
N ILE A 93 19.60 -3.71 -11.36
CA ILE A 93 20.22 -2.58 -12.07
C ILE A 93 19.65 -2.45 -13.49
N ILE A 94 19.49 -3.57 -14.20
CA ILE A 94 18.97 -3.58 -15.58
C ILE A 94 17.49 -3.16 -15.61
N VAL A 95 16.69 -3.63 -14.64
CA VAL A 95 15.23 -3.39 -14.63
C VAL A 95 14.85 -2.07 -13.97
N PHE A 96 15.51 -1.63 -12.91
CA PHE A 96 15.14 -0.41 -12.19
C PHE A 96 16.09 0.77 -12.43
N GLY A 97 17.21 0.51 -13.11
CA GLY A 97 18.27 1.48 -13.32
C GLY A 97 19.11 1.75 -12.06
N PRO A 98 20.26 2.43 -12.20
CA PRO A 98 21.13 2.78 -11.08
C PRO A 98 20.47 3.76 -10.08
N MET A 99 19.45 4.51 -10.51
CA MET A 99 18.73 5.44 -9.63
C MET A 99 17.90 4.72 -8.56
N TYR A 100 17.54 3.45 -8.77
CA TYR A 100 16.91 2.60 -7.75
C TYR A 100 17.72 2.57 -6.45
N PHE A 101 19.04 2.44 -6.55
CA PHE A 101 19.97 2.34 -5.43
C PHE A 101 20.24 3.68 -4.74
N ARG A 102 19.80 4.81 -5.31
CA ARG A 102 20.03 6.14 -4.72
C ARG A 102 18.75 6.84 -4.27
N LYS A 103 17.70 6.74 -5.08
CA LYS A 103 16.42 7.44 -4.90
C LYS A 103 15.24 6.50 -4.75
N GLY A 104 15.43 5.20 -4.98
CA GLY A 104 14.41 4.20 -4.71
C GLY A 104 14.08 4.10 -3.22
N LYS A 105 12.95 3.48 -2.93
CA LYS A 105 12.53 3.18 -1.56
C LYS A 105 13.57 2.25 -0.92
N HIS A 106 14.14 2.65 0.22
CA HIS A 106 15.33 2.01 0.82
C HIS A 106 16.58 2.02 -0.07
N GLY A 107 16.72 2.98 -0.99
CA GLY A 107 17.79 3.00 -1.99
C GLY A 107 19.18 2.79 -1.39
N LEU A 108 19.53 3.53 -0.34
CA LEU A 108 20.80 3.36 0.37
C LEU A 108 20.99 1.95 0.96
N LEU A 109 19.92 1.33 1.45
CA LEU A 109 19.94 -0.04 1.97
C LEU A 109 20.21 -1.04 0.84
N HIS A 110 19.58 -0.83 -0.32
CA HIS A 110 19.83 -1.61 -1.53
C HIS A 110 21.25 -1.41 -2.08
N ALA A 111 21.76 -0.17 -2.06
CA ALA A 111 23.11 0.15 -2.53
C ALA A 111 24.16 -0.53 -1.66
N PHE A 112 23.96 -0.47 -0.35
CA PHE A 112 24.84 -1.13 0.59
C PHE A 112 24.76 -2.66 0.46
N ASP A 113 23.56 -3.24 0.34
CA ASP A 113 23.40 -4.68 0.07
C ASP A 113 24.10 -5.11 -1.23
N ALA A 114 23.91 -4.36 -2.33
CA ALA A 114 24.58 -4.61 -3.60
C ALA A 114 26.11 -4.54 -3.48
N PHE A 115 26.62 -3.53 -2.77
CA PHE A 115 28.05 -3.41 -2.49
C PHE A 115 28.57 -4.62 -1.71
N LEU A 116 27.85 -5.07 -0.68
CA LEU A 116 28.25 -6.23 0.11
C LEU A 116 28.27 -7.52 -0.72
N VAL A 117 27.27 -7.75 -1.57
CA VAL A 117 27.22 -8.92 -2.46
C VAL A 117 28.38 -8.93 -3.44
N LEU A 118 28.67 -7.79 -4.07
CA LEU A 118 29.78 -7.68 -5.03
C LEU A 118 31.15 -7.80 -4.35
N ALA A 119 31.31 -7.21 -3.16
CA ALA A 119 32.52 -7.36 -2.36
C ALA A 119 32.73 -8.84 -1.95
N ALA A 120 31.68 -9.51 -1.47
CA ALA A 120 31.73 -10.92 -1.10
C ALA A 120 32.10 -11.83 -2.28
N LEU A 121 31.50 -11.59 -3.46
CA LEU A 121 31.83 -12.33 -4.67
C LEU A 121 33.27 -12.09 -5.11
N SER A 122 33.73 -10.83 -5.06
CA SER A 122 35.11 -10.46 -5.44
C SER A 122 36.13 -11.15 -4.53
N VAL A 123 35.88 -11.13 -3.22
CA VAL A 123 36.69 -11.85 -2.24
C VAL A 123 36.71 -13.36 -2.53
N GLY A 124 35.55 -13.97 -2.82
CA GLY A 124 35.44 -15.39 -3.12
C GLY A 124 36.16 -15.83 -4.40
N ILE A 125 36.27 -14.96 -5.41
CA ILE A 125 36.94 -15.26 -6.69
C ILE A 125 38.44 -14.97 -6.64
N PHE A 126 38.85 -13.82 -6.07
CA PHE A 126 40.20 -13.28 -6.24
C PHE A 126 41.17 -13.64 -5.10
N LEU A 127 40.69 -13.87 -3.87
CA LEU A 127 41.57 -14.19 -2.75
C LEU A 127 41.85 -15.69 -2.68
N LYS A 128 43.03 -16.10 -3.16
CA LYS A 128 43.60 -17.44 -2.94
C LYS A 128 43.88 -17.66 -1.45
N ILE A 129 42.90 -18.23 -0.72
CA ILE A 129 42.93 -19.24 0.38
C ILE A 129 44.07 -19.18 1.45
N LYS A 130 44.91 -18.16 1.54
CA LYS A 130 46.04 -18.16 2.49
C LYS A 130 45.76 -17.49 3.84
N GLU A 131 44.68 -16.72 3.97
CA GLU A 131 44.25 -16.08 5.23
C GLU A 131 42.73 -16.20 5.39
N THR A 132 42.26 -17.40 5.71
CA THR A 132 40.87 -17.80 5.52
C THR A 132 39.91 -17.42 6.66
N GLU A 133 40.38 -17.28 7.89
CA GLU A 133 39.47 -17.10 9.03
C GLU A 133 38.84 -15.71 9.07
N LEU A 134 39.64 -14.65 8.88
CA LEU A 134 39.15 -13.27 8.85
C LEU A 134 38.21 -13.02 7.67
N ILE A 135 38.49 -13.66 6.53
CA ILE A 135 37.65 -13.56 5.33
C ILE A 135 36.31 -14.27 5.57
N GLU A 136 36.31 -15.49 6.11
CA GLU A 136 35.10 -16.27 6.36
C GLU A 136 34.21 -15.62 7.42
N VAL A 137 34.79 -15.09 8.50
CA VAL A 137 34.06 -14.33 9.53
C VAL A 137 33.50 -13.01 8.96
N SER A 138 34.26 -12.32 8.10
CA SER A 138 33.77 -11.12 7.43
C SER A 138 32.59 -11.44 6.52
N LEU A 139 32.69 -12.48 5.69
CA LEU A 139 31.60 -12.94 4.82
C LEU A 139 30.35 -13.35 5.61
N LEU A 140 30.52 -13.99 6.77
CA LEU A 140 29.43 -14.33 7.67
C LEU A 140 28.73 -13.06 8.20
N SER A 141 29.49 -12.03 8.61
CA SER A 141 28.93 -10.76 9.08
C SER A 141 28.10 -10.04 8.00
N LEU A 142 28.52 -10.11 6.73
CA LEU A 142 27.78 -9.55 5.59
C LEU A 142 26.45 -10.28 5.32
N ARG A 143 26.33 -11.55 5.69
CA ARG A 143 25.09 -12.33 5.53
C ARG A 143 24.05 -12.02 6.60
N TYR A 144 24.49 -11.67 7.81
CA TYR A 144 23.60 -11.16 8.85
C TYR A 144 22.96 -9.82 8.46
N TRP A 145 23.66 -8.97 7.70
CA TRP A 145 23.06 -7.76 7.13
C TRP A 145 21.84 -8.06 6.25
N ARG A 146 21.87 -9.14 5.46
CA ARG A 146 20.73 -9.53 4.62
C ARG A 146 19.52 -10.01 5.42
N ILE A 147 19.75 -10.73 6.52
CA ILE A 147 18.67 -11.04 7.46
C ILE A 147 18.09 -9.76 8.03
N PHE A 148 18.93 -8.80 8.41
CA PHE A 148 18.47 -7.50 8.92
C PHE A 148 17.64 -6.73 7.89
N THR A 149 18.09 -6.61 6.65
CA THR A 149 17.34 -5.90 5.60
C THR A 149 16.03 -6.61 5.26
N ALA A 150 16.00 -7.94 5.22
CA ALA A 150 14.77 -8.70 5.06
C ALA A 150 13.82 -8.49 6.24
N HIS A 151 14.33 -8.45 7.47
CA HIS A 151 13.55 -8.18 8.67
C HIS A 151 12.90 -6.79 8.64
N VAL A 152 13.65 -5.75 8.21
CA VAL A 152 13.12 -4.39 8.02
C VAL A 152 11.96 -4.39 7.02
N LYS A 153 12.10 -5.08 5.87
CA LYS A 153 11.03 -5.19 4.86
C LYS A 153 9.81 -5.98 5.39
N VAL A 154 10.05 -7.02 6.18
CA VAL A 154 9.02 -7.82 6.87
C VAL A 154 8.22 -6.98 7.87
N ILE A 155 8.88 -6.09 8.61
CA ILE A 155 8.22 -5.15 9.54
C ILE A 155 7.36 -4.15 8.75
N GLU A 156 7.90 -3.55 7.69
CA GLU A 156 7.16 -2.59 6.86
C GLU A 156 5.93 -3.24 6.22
N TYR A 157 6.04 -4.51 5.82
CA TYR A 157 4.90 -5.28 5.33
C TYR A 157 3.85 -5.56 6.42
N LYS A 158 4.30 -5.85 7.64
CA LYS A 158 3.42 -6.12 8.79
C LYS A 158 2.62 -4.88 9.19
N TYR A 159 3.19 -3.69 9.02
CA TYR A 159 2.59 -2.40 9.35
C TYR A 159 2.44 -1.53 8.09
N PRO A 160 1.45 -1.84 7.23
CA PRO A 160 1.29 -1.14 5.96
C PRO A 160 0.84 0.30 6.18
N ALA A 161 1.26 1.20 5.29
CA ALA A 161 0.61 2.50 5.13
C ALA A 161 -0.72 2.34 4.37
N PHE A 162 -1.48 3.42 4.19
CA PHE A 162 -2.78 3.37 3.53
C PHE A 162 -2.79 4.17 2.24
N HIS A 163 -3.51 3.63 1.26
CA HIS A 163 -4.03 4.42 0.16
C HIS A 163 -5.53 4.59 0.42
N ILE A 164 -5.90 5.79 0.88
CA ILE A 164 -7.26 6.14 1.28
C ILE A 164 -7.95 6.74 0.06
N ILE A 165 -9.04 6.14 -0.38
CA ILE A 165 -9.82 6.58 -1.52
C ILE A 165 -11.16 7.04 -0.98
N LEU A 166 -11.34 8.36 -0.98
CA LEU A 166 -12.60 8.98 -0.62
C LEU A 166 -13.46 9.05 -1.87
N VAL A 167 -14.63 8.43 -1.84
CA VAL A 167 -15.60 8.40 -2.93
C VAL A 167 -16.85 9.10 -2.43
N MET A 168 -17.13 10.28 -2.97
CA MET A 168 -18.13 11.21 -2.45
C MET A 168 -19.24 11.43 -3.47
N ASP A 169 -20.44 11.09 -3.04
CA ASP A 169 -21.66 11.38 -3.77
C ASP A 169 -21.91 12.89 -3.74
N ARG A 170 -22.14 13.45 -4.93
CA ARG A 170 -22.57 14.83 -5.11
C ARG A 170 -23.83 14.91 -5.96
N SER A 171 -24.63 13.85 -5.96
CA SER A 171 -25.91 13.77 -6.63
C SER A 171 -26.87 14.88 -6.18
N GLY A 172 -27.96 15.08 -6.93
CA GLY A 172 -28.94 16.13 -6.62
C GLY A 172 -29.62 15.94 -5.25
N SER A 173 -29.79 14.70 -4.79
CA SER A 173 -30.37 14.36 -3.49
C SER A 173 -29.45 14.74 -2.32
N MET A 174 -28.13 14.87 -2.56
CA MET A 174 -27.17 15.43 -1.61
C MET A 174 -27.35 16.94 -1.37
N ASN A 175 -28.28 17.60 -2.07
CA ASN A 175 -28.69 18.97 -1.75
C ASN A 175 -29.72 19.05 -0.61
N GLY A 176 -30.15 17.90 -0.05
CA GLY A 176 -30.99 17.85 1.14
C GLY A 176 -30.39 18.60 2.33
N THR A 177 -31.24 19.16 3.18
CA THR A 177 -30.85 19.99 4.34
C THR A 177 -31.18 19.34 5.69
N ASP A 178 -31.56 18.07 5.68
CA ASP A 178 -31.78 17.25 6.86
C ASP A 178 -30.47 16.92 7.61
N ILE A 179 -29.33 16.97 6.91
CA ILE A 179 -28.00 16.96 7.51
C ILE A 179 -27.21 18.14 6.93
N THR A 180 -26.61 18.94 7.80
CA THR A 180 -25.83 20.12 7.43
C THR A 180 -24.47 20.12 8.17
N PRO A 181 -23.49 20.93 7.71
CA PRO A 181 -22.21 21.07 8.38
C PRO A 181 -22.34 21.42 9.87
N THR A 182 -21.42 20.93 10.72
CA THR A 182 -21.50 21.25 12.15
C THR A 182 -21.09 22.69 12.43
N GLU A 183 -21.87 23.37 13.27
CA GLU A 183 -21.53 24.71 13.77
C GLU A 183 -20.20 24.75 14.55
N LYS A 184 -19.76 23.61 15.10
CA LYS A 184 -18.48 23.49 15.81
C LYS A 184 -17.29 23.39 14.87
N SER A 185 -17.51 23.15 13.58
CA SER A 185 -16.41 23.04 12.62
C SER A 185 -15.69 24.36 12.45
N ARG A 186 -14.37 24.29 12.39
CA ARG A 186 -13.51 25.43 12.01
C ARG A 186 -13.88 25.99 10.64
N ASN A 187 -14.43 25.17 9.75
CA ASN A 187 -14.80 25.54 8.40
C ASN A 187 -16.29 25.90 8.23
N TYR A 188 -17.06 25.89 9.32
CA TYR A 188 -18.51 26.11 9.28
C TYR A 188 -18.89 27.40 8.55
N ALA A 189 -18.21 28.52 8.82
CA ALA A 189 -18.51 29.80 8.19
C ALA A 189 -18.34 29.78 6.65
N LYS A 190 -17.42 28.98 6.12
CA LYS A 190 -17.24 28.81 4.66
C LYS A 190 -18.35 27.93 4.07
N LEU A 191 -18.68 26.85 4.76
CA LEU A 191 -19.69 25.88 4.31
C LEU A 191 -21.10 26.46 4.37
N LYS A 192 -21.47 27.14 5.46
CA LYS A 192 -22.80 27.75 5.64
C LYS A 192 -23.24 28.66 4.49
N ASN A 193 -22.29 29.35 3.86
CA ASN A 193 -22.61 30.30 2.79
C ASN A 193 -22.77 29.64 1.41
N SER A 194 -22.28 28.42 1.23
CA SER A 194 -22.12 27.82 -0.11
C SER A 194 -22.57 26.36 -0.23
N HIS A 195 -22.62 25.64 0.89
CA HIS A 195 -22.85 24.20 1.01
C HIS A 195 -23.56 23.91 2.35
N ASP A 196 -24.66 24.60 2.67
CA ASP A 196 -25.45 24.33 3.87
C ASP A 196 -26.45 23.19 3.64
N ASN A 197 -25.92 22.01 3.29
CA ASN A 197 -26.65 20.82 2.86
C ASN A 197 -25.85 19.53 3.18
N ARG A 198 -26.39 18.35 2.82
CA ARG A 198 -25.73 17.05 3.06
C ARG A 198 -24.33 17.01 2.46
N LEU A 199 -24.14 17.51 1.23
CA LEU A 199 -22.82 17.57 0.59
C LEU A 199 -21.82 18.39 1.42
N GLY A 200 -22.21 19.54 1.96
CA GLY A 200 -21.36 20.30 2.86
C GLY A 200 -21.03 19.57 4.15
N ALA A 201 -21.98 18.81 4.70
CA ALA A 201 -21.73 17.95 5.85
C ALA A 201 -20.69 16.87 5.53
N VAL A 202 -20.74 16.27 4.34
CA VAL A 202 -19.71 15.32 3.85
C VAL A 202 -18.34 16.00 3.79
N TYR A 203 -18.24 17.19 3.21
CA TYR A 203 -16.97 17.93 3.10
C TYR A 203 -16.37 18.25 4.47
N ASP A 204 -17.21 18.64 5.43
CA ASP A 204 -16.80 18.90 6.79
C ASP A 204 -16.26 17.64 7.48
N ALA A 205 -16.95 16.52 7.28
CA ALA A 205 -16.57 15.23 7.84
C ALA A 205 -15.25 14.72 7.28
N VAL A 206 -15.06 14.85 5.97
CA VAL A 206 -13.83 14.48 5.26
C VAL A 206 -12.66 15.33 5.72
N TYR A 207 -12.86 16.65 5.89
CA TYR A 207 -11.83 17.51 6.46
C TYR A 207 -11.45 17.06 7.88
N SER A 208 -12.45 16.82 8.73
CA SER A 208 -12.25 16.38 10.12
C SER A 208 -11.52 15.04 10.20
N PHE A 209 -11.82 14.11 9.30
CA PHE A 209 -11.09 12.84 9.17
C PHE A 209 -9.61 13.06 8.82
N MET A 210 -9.33 13.85 7.79
CA MET A 210 -7.97 14.13 7.36
C MET A 210 -7.17 14.81 8.47
N ASP A 211 -7.77 15.79 9.14
CA ASP A 211 -7.15 16.50 10.25
C ASP A 211 -6.89 15.56 11.43
N ALA A 212 -7.87 14.75 11.85
CA ALA A 212 -7.69 13.74 12.91
C ALA A 212 -6.61 12.71 12.57
N ARG A 213 -6.52 12.28 11.31
CA ARG A 213 -5.49 11.36 10.83
C ARG A 213 -4.09 11.99 10.93
N LEU A 214 -3.95 13.25 10.54
CA LEU A 214 -2.70 14.00 10.68
C LEU A 214 -2.36 14.27 12.15
N GLN A 215 -3.34 14.60 12.98
CA GLN A 215 -3.15 14.86 14.41
C GLN A 215 -2.75 13.61 15.20
N THR A 216 -3.11 12.41 14.73
CA THR A 216 -2.66 11.13 15.31
C THR A 216 -1.13 11.07 15.41
N ARG A 217 -0.40 11.79 14.54
CA ARG A 217 1.06 11.96 14.58
C ARG A 217 1.57 12.53 15.92
N TYR A 218 0.83 13.46 16.51
CA TYR A 218 1.26 14.24 17.66
C TYR A 218 0.79 13.64 19.00
N GLN A 219 -0.02 12.58 18.97
CA GLN A 219 -0.47 11.90 20.18
C GLN A 219 0.71 11.25 20.93
N PRO A 220 0.81 11.38 22.27
CA PRO A 220 1.91 10.83 23.06
C PRO A 220 2.09 9.31 22.90
N SER A 221 0.98 8.56 22.76
CA SER A 221 0.95 7.11 22.52
C SER A 221 1.41 6.71 21.11
N SER A 222 1.49 7.66 20.18
CA SER A 222 1.80 7.45 18.76
C SER A 222 3.26 7.81 18.41
N ARG A 223 4.08 8.24 19.38
CA ARG A 223 5.47 8.69 19.19
C ARG A 223 6.48 7.59 18.84
N THR A 224 6.03 6.39 18.47
CA THR A 224 6.97 5.39 17.94
C THR A 224 7.32 5.75 16.48
N PRO A 225 8.61 5.73 16.09
CA PRO A 225 9.03 6.08 14.73
C PRO A 225 8.28 5.33 13.63
N LEU A 226 7.87 4.09 13.90
CA LEU A 226 7.11 3.23 12.98
C LEU A 226 5.69 3.75 12.69
N ILE A 227 4.98 4.30 13.70
CA ILE A 227 3.62 4.82 13.51
C ILE A 227 3.66 6.15 12.75
N THR A 228 4.60 7.03 13.09
CA THR A 228 4.77 8.31 12.41
C THR A 228 5.21 8.14 10.96
N ASP A 229 6.16 7.22 10.68
CA ASP A 229 6.57 6.89 9.31
C ASP A 229 5.40 6.33 8.48
N ARG A 230 4.56 5.49 9.09
CA ARG A 230 3.36 4.96 8.41
C ARG A 230 2.41 6.08 7.98
N ILE A 231 2.10 7.02 8.87
CA ILE A 231 1.21 8.16 8.55
C ILE A 231 1.83 9.03 7.46
N ASP A 232 3.14 9.28 7.52
CA ASP A 232 3.85 10.11 6.52
C ASP A 232 3.90 9.46 5.12
N ARG A 233 3.63 8.14 5.05
CA ARG A 233 3.50 7.35 3.81
C ARG A 233 2.07 7.17 3.34
N ASP A 234 1.06 7.55 4.13
CA ASP A 234 -0.34 7.50 3.70
C ASP A 234 -0.54 8.42 2.48
N THR A 235 -1.33 7.95 1.53
CA THR A 235 -1.77 8.75 0.38
C THR A 235 -3.28 8.76 0.29
N ILE A 236 -3.81 9.83 -0.31
CA ILE A 236 -5.23 10.04 -0.48
C ILE A 236 -5.56 10.28 -1.95
N SER A 237 -6.65 9.68 -2.40
CA SER A 237 -7.32 10.00 -3.65
C SER A 237 -8.75 10.42 -3.33
N LEU A 238 -9.29 11.34 -4.11
CA LEU A 238 -10.60 11.93 -3.91
C LEU A 238 -11.38 11.86 -5.23
N VAL A 239 -12.50 11.15 -5.18
CA VAL A 239 -13.44 10.97 -6.28
C VAL A 239 -14.75 11.63 -5.89
N LEU A 240 -15.24 12.52 -6.74
CA LEU A 240 -16.61 13.03 -6.67
C LEU A 240 -17.43 12.30 -7.74
N PHE A 241 -18.65 11.89 -7.41
CA PHE A 241 -19.51 11.21 -8.39
C PHE A 241 -20.98 11.65 -8.32
N ASP A 242 -21.64 11.54 -9.45
CA ASP A 242 -23.07 11.71 -9.71
C ASP A 242 -23.46 10.65 -10.76
N ASP A 243 -23.92 11.03 -11.95
CA ASP A 243 -24.01 10.15 -13.12
C ASP A 243 -22.63 9.90 -13.78
N GLU A 244 -21.64 10.75 -13.48
CA GLU A 244 -20.25 10.62 -13.87
C GLU A 244 -19.36 10.57 -12.62
N ALA A 245 -18.05 10.31 -12.80
CA ALA A 245 -17.11 10.28 -11.68
C ALA A 245 -15.80 10.99 -12.03
N ASP A 246 -15.45 11.99 -11.23
CA ASP A 246 -14.31 12.88 -11.40
C ASP A 246 -13.26 12.66 -10.31
N VAL A 247 -12.01 12.43 -10.71
CA VAL A 247 -10.88 12.34 -9.79
C VAL A 247 -10.29 13.73 -9.58
N ILE A 248 -10.58 14.35 -8.43
CA ILE A 248 -10.17 15.73 -8.14
C ILE A 248 -8.81 15.82 -7.43
N PHE A 249 -8.36 14.70 -6.85
CA PHE A 249 -7.06 14.54 -6.22
C PHE A 249 -6.61 13.08 -6.33
N GLU A 250 -5.36 12.81 -6.74
CA GLU A 250 -4.93 11.47 -7.13
C GLU A 250 -3.62 11.05 -6.42
N ASN A 251 -3.72 10.04 -5.54
CA ASN A 251 -2.62 9.36 -4.86
C ASN A 251 -1.48 10.29 -4.39
N GLU A 252 -1.87 11.31 -3.63
CA GLU A 252 -0.96 12.32 -3.11
C GLU A 252 -0.98 12.32 -1.57
N LYS A 253 -0.02 13.00 -0.94
CA LYS A 253 0.00 13.15 0.52
C LYS A 253 -1.22 13.94 1.01
N ILE A 254 -1.70 13.61 2.21
CA ILE A 254 -2.84 14.29 2.84
C ILE A 254 -2.49 15.77 3.08
N LYS A 255 -3.28 16.66 2.48
CA LYS A 255 -3.19 18.12 2.61
C LYS A 255 -4.58 18.68 2.91
N ALA A 256 -5.04 18.55 4.16
CA ALA A 256 -6.44 18.77 4.55
C ALA A 256 -7.02 20.11 4.06
N ASP A 257 -6.34 21.23 4.34
CA ASP A 257 -6.80 22.57 3.91
C ASP A 257 -6.87 22.72 2.38
N PHE A 258 -5.89 22.16 1.65
CA PHE A 258 -5.85 22.24 0.19
C PHE A 258 -6.99 21.43 -0.44
N LEU A 259 -7.19 20.19 0.01
CA LEU A 259 -8.29 19.36 -0.48
C LEU A 259 -9.64 19.98 -0.15
N PHE A 260 -9.79 20.53 1.05
CA PHE A 260 -11.03 21.19 1.45
C PHE A 260 -11.39 22.37 0.53
N ASN A 261 -10.45 23.27 0.26
CA ASN A 261 -10.74 24.38 -0.66
C ASN A 261 -11.06 23.90 -2.08
N LYS A 262 -10.44 22.79 -2.55
CA LYS A 262 -10.81 22.16 -3.82
C LYS A 262 -12.23 21.57 -3.82
N MET A 263 -12.65 20.92 -2.73
CA MET A 263 -14.00 20.37 -2.61
C MET A 263 -15.07 21.46 -2.76
N LEU A 264 -14.82 22.66 -2.21
CA LEU A 264 -15.74 23.80 -2.30
C LEU A 264 -16.01 24.31 -3.72
N GLU A 265 -15.21 23.91 -4.71
CA GLU A 265 -15.44 24.26 -6.12
C GLU A 265 -16.61 23.46 -6.73
N TYR A 266 -17.06 22.39 -6.08
CA TYR A 266 -18.05 21.45 -6.61
C TYR A 266 -19.36 21.50 -5.83
N GLN A 267 -20.42 21.83 -6.57
CA GLN A 267 -21.80 21.79 -6.10
C GLN A 267 -22.43 20.42 -6.40
N THR A 268 -23.62 20.22 -5.84
CA THR A 268 -24.47 19.07 -6.17
C THR A 268 -24.88 19.12 -7.64
N ARG A 269 -25.01 17.96 -8.27
CA ARG A 269 -25.37 17.77 -9.68
C ARG A 269 -26.22 16.51 -9.82
N GLY A 270 -27.22 16.51 -10.70
CA GLY A 270 -28.23 15.44 -10.78
C GLY A 270 -27.67 14.07 -11.20
N GLY A 271 -28.43 13.00 -10.91
CA GLY A 271 -28.04 11.61 -11.18
C GLY A 271 -27.19 11.00 -10.06
N THR A 272 -27.17 9.67 -9.98
CA THR A 272 -26.30 8.92 -9.07
C THR A 272 -26.09 7.52 -9.64
N ASP A 273 -24.82 7.12 -9.74
CA ASP A 273 -24.43 5.81 -10.23
C ASP A 273 -23.22 5.31 -9.41
N PHE A 274 -23.46 4.28 -8.60
CA PHE A 274 -22.39 3.67 -7.79
C PHE A 274 -21.41 2.85 -8.64
N GLY A 275 -21.83 2.37 -9.80
CA GLY A 275 -20.99 1.63 -10.74
C GLY A 275 -19.85 2.50 -11.26
N VAL A 276 -20.14 3.70 -11.76
CA VAL A 276 -19.09 4.62 -12.25
C VAL A 276 -18.12 5.02 -11.14
N ALA A 277 -18.63 5.18 -9.91
CA ALA A 277 -17.83 5.50 -8.73
C ALA A 277 -16.86 4.37 -8.36
N ILE A 278 -17.36 3.13 -8.33
CA ILE A 278 -16.54 1.92 -8.06
C ILE A 278 -15.55 1.65 -9.20
N GLU A 279 -15.93 1.89 -10.45
CA GLU A 279 -15.01 1.79 -11.60
C GLU A 279 -13.83 2.75 -11.43
N LYS A 280 -14.08 4.03 -11.07
CA LYS A 280 -12.99 4.98 -10.81
C LYS A 280 -12.12 4.56 -9.64
N ALA A 281 -12.72 4.03 -8.56
CA ALA A 281 -11.96 3.48 -7.45
C ALA A 281 -11.06 2.31 -7.89
N ASP A 282 -11.56 1.40 -8.74
CA ASP A 282 -10.77 0.30 -9.32
C ASP A 282 -9.58 0.81 -10.13
N LEU A 283 -9.81 1.80 -10.99
CA LEU A 283 -8.75 2.42 -11.78
C LEU A 283 -7.65 3.00 -10.89
N LEU A 284 -8.02 3.71 -9.82
CA LEU A 284 -7.07 4.29 -8.86
C LEU A 284 -6.29 3.21 -8.10
N ILE A 285 -6.97 2.15 -7.67
CA ILE A 285 -6.36 1.02 -6.96
C ILE A 285 -5.35 0.30 -7.85
N ASN A 286 -5.67 0.07 -9.12
CA ASN A 286 -4.78 -0.62 -10.04
C ASN A 286 -3.62 0.28 -10.50
N LYS A 287 -3.90 1.56 -10.84
CA LYS A 287 -2.88 2.53 -11.28
C LYS A 287 -1.84 2.80 -10.19
N HIS A 288 -2.25 2.78 -8.92
CA HIS A 288 -1.40 3.06 -7.77
C HIS A 288 -1.29 1.90 -6.79
N PHE A 289 -1.25 0.65 -7.28
CA PHE A 289 -1.13 -0.53 -6.43
C PHE A 289 0.22 -0.64 -5.68
N ASP A 290 0.25 -0.41 -4.35
CA ASP A 290 1.42 -0.70 -3.48
C ASP A 290 1.22 -2.04 -2.76
N ALA A 291 2.22 -2.92 -2.79
CA ALA A 291 2.22 -4.10 -1.92
C ALA A 291 2.42 -3.75 -0.43
N THR A 292 3.03 -2.59 -0.14
CA THR A 292 3.31 -2.08 1.20
C THR A 292 2.23 -1.15 1.75
N LYS A 293 1.18 -0.89 0.96
CA LYS A 293 -0.03 -0.22 1.41
C LYS A 293 -1.21 -1.17 1.47
N THR A 294 -2.24 -0.73 2.16
CA THR A 294 -3.57 -1.30 2.14
C THR A 294 -4.52 -0.28 1.54
N ASN A 295 -5.36 -0.70 0.59
CA ASN A 295 -6.36 0.16 -0.01
C ASN A 295 -7.59 0.23 0.89
N ILE A 296 -8.06 1.44 1.15
CA ILE A 296 -9.27 1.70 1.92
C ILE A 296 -10.16 2.60 1.11
N VAL A 297 -11.40 2.19 0.91
CA VAL A 297 -12.41 2.99 0.22
C VAL A 297 -13.39 3.47 1.28
N ILE A 298 -13.54 4.79 1.40
CA ILE A 298 -14.57 5.42 2.22
C ILE A 298 -15.59 6.01 1.24
N PHE A 299 -16.74 5.37 1.15
CA PHE A 299 -17.82 5.68 0.24
C PHE A 299 -18.91 6.45 1.00
N LEU A 300 -19.18 7.68 0.56
CA LEU A 300 -19.97 8.67 1.28
C LEU A 300 -21.16 9.05 0.39
N SER A 301 -22.38 8.64 0.74
CA SER A 301 -23.57 8.79 -0.10
C SER A 301 -24.85 8.83 0.74
N ASP A 302 -25.96 9.28 0.17
CA ASP A 302 -27.30 9.13 0.74
C ASP A 302 -27.99 7.81 0.35
N GLY A 303 -27.32 6.97 -0.45
CA GLY A 303 -27.74 5.59 -0.71
C GLY A 303 -28.71 5.40 -1.87
N GLU A 304 -29.05 6.47 -2.61
CA GLU A 304 -30.10 6.45 -3.65
C GLU A 304 -29.65 5.87 -5.00
N ALA A 305 -28.88 4.78 -5.01
CA ALA A 305 -28.47 4.09 -6.24
C ALA A 305 -28.45 2.57 -6.11
N ASP A 306 -28.49 1.90 -7.26
CA ASP A 306 -28.34 0.44 -7.35
C ASP A 306 -26.93 -0.01 -6.99
N VAL A 307 -26.83 -1.20 -6.41
CA VAL A 307 -25.55 -1.78 -6.01
C VAL A 307 -24.83 -2.35 -7.24
N PRO A 308 -23.57 -1.95 -7.51
CA PRO A 308 -22.78 -2.51 -8.60
C PRO A 308 -22.18 -3.86 -8.17
N GLU A 309 -23.03 -4.87 -7.96
CA GLU A 309 -22.62 -6.12 -7.31
C GLU A 309 -21.48 -6.83 -8.05
N TYR A 310 -21.57 -6.91 -9.38
CA TYR A 310 -20.59 -7.60 -10.21
C TYR A 310 -19.22 -6.92 -10.15
N ASP A 311 -19.20 -5.59 -10.32
CA ASP A 311 -17.95 -4.83 -10.34
C ASP A 311 -17.28 -4.83 -8.97
N LEU A 312 -18.08 -4.67 -7.91
CA LEU A 312 -17.59 -4.69 -6.53
C LEU A 312 -17.08 -6.08 -6.11
N ASP A 313 -17.77 -7.16 -6.48
CA ASP A 313 -17.27 -8.52 -6.25
C ASP A 313 -15.96 -8.77 -7.00
N SER A 314 -15.91 -8.39 -8.27
CA SER A 314 -14.76 -8.56 -9.15
C SER A 314 -13.52 -7.82 -8.64
N ILE A 315 -13.65 -6.53 -8.26
CA ILE A 315 -12.54 -5.74 -7.73
C ILE A 315 -12.04 -6.33 -6.40
N CYS A 316 -12.95 -6.67 -5.46
CA CYS A 316 -12.57 -7.23 -4.17
C CYS A 316 -11.87 -8.58 -4.32
N LYS A 317 -12.41 -9.47 -5.16
CA LYS A 317 -11.82 -10.79 -5.44
C LYS A 317 -10.43 -10.68 -6.06
N ARG A 318 -10.23 -9.80 -7.04
CA ARG A 318 -8.91 -9.58 -7.68
C ARG A 318 -7.89 -9.04 -6.68
N ASN A 319 -8.29 -8.12 -5.81
CA ASN A 319 -7.40 -7.51 -4.81
C ASN A 319 -7.07 -8.47 -3.65
N ALA A 320 -8.03 -9.30 -3.22
CA ALA A 320 -7.78 -10.39 -2.27
C ALA A 320 -6.76 -11.40 -2.81
N LYS A 321 -6.85 -11.80 -4.09
CA LYS A 321 -5.84 -12.67 -4.75
C LYS A 321 -4.44 -12.05 -4.77
N LYS A 322 -4.32 -10.73 -4.83
CA LYS A 322 -3.05 -9.99 -4.72
C LYS A 322 -2.55 -9.85 -3.28
N ASN A 323 -3.29 -10.38 -2.30
CA ASN A 323 -3.04 -10.20 -0.86
C ASN A 323 -2.98 -8.71 -0.46
N SER A 324 -3.91 -7.94 -1.01
CA SER A 324 -4.16 -6.55 -0.66
C SER A 324 -5.67 -6.32 -0.68
N PRO A 325 -6.43 -6.91 0.26
CA PRO A 325 -7.88 -6.79 0.27
C PRO A 325 -8.29 -5.32 0.42
N ILE A 326 -9.45 -4.98 -0.14
CA ILE A 326 -10.03 -3.63 -0.04
C ILE A 326 -10.91 -3.60 1.18
N TYR A 327 -10.63 -2.66 2.08
CA TYR A 327 -11.52 -2.36 3.20
C TYR A 327 -12.48 -1.25 2.78
N LEU A 328 -13.76 -1.60 2.68
CA LEU A 328 -14.82 -0.69 2.28
C LEU A 328 -15.58 -0.19 3.52
N HIS A 329 -15.61 1.12 3.70
CA HIS A 329 -16.46 1.79 4.66
C HIS A 329 -17.52 2.57 3.89
N THR A 330 -18.80 2.24 4.07
CA THR A 330 -19.90 3.03 3.52
C THR A 330 -20.51 3.88 4.62
N VAL A 331 -20.84 5.13 4.30
CA VAL A 331 -21.42 6.08 5.24
C VAL A 331 -22.66 6.70 4.62
N LEU A 332 -23.79 6.49 5.27
CA LEU A 332 -25.08 7.04 4.87
C LEU A 332 -25.26 8.45 5.42
N PHE A 333 -25.46 9.41 4.52
CA PHE A 333 -25.83 10.80 4.83
C PHE A 333 -27.28 11.04 4.42
N GLY A 334 -28.20 10.84 5.35
CA GLY A 334 -29.62 11.15 5.13
C GLY A 334 -30.54 10.21 5.90
N LEU A 335 -31.79 10.15 5.43
CA LEU A 335 -32.81 9.24 5.97
C LEU A 335 -32.48 7.78 5.64
N ASP A 336 -33.09 6.84 6.38
CA ASP A 336 -32.85 5.37 6.24
C ASP A 336 -33.22 4.79 4.87
N THR A 337 -33.89 5.55 4.01
CA THR A 337 -34.48 5.04 2.76
C THR A 337 -33.47 4.51 1.75
N GLY A 338 -32.16 4.80 1.92
CA GLY A 338 -31.07 4.32 1.07
C GLY A 338 -30.05 3.39 1.75
N SER A 339 -30.32 2.86 2.96
CA SER A 339 -29.33 2.04 3.68
C SER A 339 -29.00 0.72 2.99
N ASP A 340 -29.99 0.09 2.35
CA ASP A 340 -29.88 -1.27 1.82
C ASP A 340 -28.75 -1.41 0.79
N SER A 341 -28.59 -0.42 -0.08
CA SER A 341 -27.55 -0.42 -1.11
C SER A 341 -26.14 -0.35 -0.50
N LEU A 342 -25.94 0.57 0.43
CA LEU A 342 -24.67 0.80 1.11
C LEU A 342 -24.28 -0.35 2.06
N GLU A 343 -25.25 -0.96 2.74
CA GLU A 343 -25.04 -2.17 3.54
C GLU A 343 -24.64 -3.35 2.65
N ARG A 344 -25.35 -3.54 1.54
CA ARG A 344 -25.08 -4.61 0.59
C ARG A 344 -23.68 -4.51 -0.03
N MET A 345 -23.23 -3.31 -0.36
CA MET A 345 -21.84 -3.09 -0.84
C MET A 345 -20.81 -3.56 0.19
N VAL A 346 -21.01 -3.23 1.47
CA VAL A 346 -20.14 -3.66 2.56
C VAL A 346 -20.15 -5.18 2.69
N ASP A 347 -21.31 -5.82 2.61
CA ASP A 347 -21.41 -7.28 2.73
C ASP A 347 -20.72 -8.03 1.59
N ILE A 348 -20.70 -7.45 0.38
CA ILE A 348 -19.89 -7.98 -0.73
C ILE A 348 -18.40 -7.88 -0.40
N ALA A 349 -17.94 -6.71 0.05
CA ALA A 349 -16.53 -6.50 0.38
C ALA A 349 -16.05 -7.38 1.56
N LYS A 350 -16.89 -7.59 2.58
CA LYS A 350 -16.60 -8.43 3.76
C LYS A 350 -16.20 -9.85 3.40
N LYS A 351 -16.77 -10.44 2.33
CA LYS A 351 -16.45 -11.80 1.86
C LYS A 351 -14.96 -12.00 1.56
N TYR A 352 -14.25 -10.90 1.27
CA TYR A 352 -12.87 -10.91 0.80
C TYR A 352 -11.87 -10.31 1.81
N THR A 353 -12.35 -9.79 2.93
CA THR A 353 -11.48 -9.21 3.97
C THR A 353 -11.24 -10.18 5.12
N PRO A 354 -10.00 -10.32 5.62
CA PRO A 354 -9.72 -11.13 6.80
C PRO A 354 -10.28 -10.45 8.06
N PRO A 355 -10.59 -11.22 9.12
CA PRO A 355 -10.93 -10.66 10.42
C PRO A 355 -9.74 -9.85 10.97
N GLY A 356 -10.03 -8.76 11.68
CA GLY A 356 -9.01 -7.88 12.24
C GLY A 356 -9.57 -6.57 12.79
N PRO A 357 -8.72 -5.64 13.24
CA PRO A 357 -9.15 -4.35 13.78
C PRO A 357 -9.69 -3.39 12.71
N VAL A 358 -9.25 -3.54 11.45
CA VAL A 358 -9.88 -2.86 10.30
C VAL A 358 -10.81 -3.87 9.65
N THR A 359 -12.08 -3.51 9.57
CA THR A 359 -13.14 -4.33 8.96
C THR A 359 -13.95 -3.45 8.02
N CYS A 360 -14.60 -4.07 7.03
CA CYS A 360 -15.59 -3.34 6.25
C CYS A 360 -16.79 -3.02 7.14
N SER A 361 -17.27 -1.78 7.09
CA SER A 361 -18.35 -1.30 7.97
C SER A 361 -19.31 -0.41 7.22
N PHE A 362 -20.59 -0.52 7.58
CA PHE A 362 -21.61 0.46 7.25
C PHE A 362 -21.83 1.36 8.46
N THR A 363 -22.05 2.65 8.25
CA THR A 363 -22.40 3.58 9.33
C THR A 363 -23.44 4.57 8.84
N LYS A 364 -24.50 4.72 9.64
CA LYS A 364 -25.50 5.75 9.42
C LYS A 364 -25.16 7.00 10.23
N VAL A 365 -25.14 8.15 9.58
CA VAL A 365 -24.94 9.44 10.25
C VAL A 365 -26.30 9.99 10.64
N MET A 366 -26.61 9.90 11.93
CA MET A 366 -27.83 10.50 12.51
C MET A 366 -27.59 11.92 13.03
N ASP A 367 -26.36 12.21 13.43
CA ASP A 367 -25.93 13.51 13.95
C ASP A 367 -24.40 13.67 13.87
N GLU A 368 -23.92 14.86 14.25
CA GLU A 368 -22.51 15.24 14.32
C GLU A 368 -21.67 14.32 15.24
N VAL A 369 -22.25 13.82 16.34
CA VAL A 369 -21.54 13.01 17.33
C VAL A 369 -21.19 11.66 16.73
N VAL A 370 -22.13 11.06 15.97
CA VAL A 370 -21.90 9.80 15.25
C VAL A 370 -20.80 9.96 14.21
N LEU A 371 -20.78 11.07 13.48
CA LEU A 371 -19.77 11.36 12.45
C LEU A 371 -18.36 11.49 13.04
N THR A 372 -18.24 12.25 14.12
CA THR A 372 -16.96 12.45 14.83
C THR A 372 -16.44 11.14 15.40
N ASN A 373 -17.32 10.32 15.99
CA ASN A 373 -16.97 9.02 16.52
C ASN A 373 -16.56 8.04 15.42
N LEU A 374 -17.23 8.04 14.27
CA LEU A 374 -16.89 7.20 13.12
C LEU A 374 -15.46 7.48 12.65
N PHE A 375 -15.13 8.73 12.35
CA PHE A 375 -13.82 9.05 11.79
C PHE A 375 -12.70 8.90 12.82
N THR A 376 -12.98 9.13 14.10
CA THR A 376 -12.05 8.81 15.19
C THR A 376 -11.83 7.29 15.30
N SER A 377 -12.91 6.50 15.18
CA SER A 377 -12.86 5.04 15.21
C SER A 377 -12.08 4.49 14.02
N ILE A 378 -12.38 4.95 12.80
CA ILE A 378 -11.62 4.59 11.59
C ILE A 378 -10.14 4.93 11.81
N ALA A 379 -9.81 6.17 12.18
CA ALA A 379 -8.43 6.59 12.41
C ALA A 379 -7.70 5.71 13.44
N SER A 380 -8.40 5.32 14.52
CA SER A 380 -7.88 4.40 15.55
C SER A 380 -7.69 2.98 15.01
N ASN A 381 -8.65 2.45 14.26
CA ASN A 381 -8.57 1.11 13.66
C ASN A 381 -7.42 1.04 12.65
N LEU A 382 -7.24 2.08 11.83
CA LEU A 382 -6.09 2.21 10.93
C LEU A 382 -4.78 2.25 11.69
N ARG A 383 -4.77 2.83 12.90
CA ARG A 383 -3.58 2.86 13.75
C ARG A 383 -3.21 1.46 14.24
N GLU A 384 -4.20 0.66 14.61
CA GLU A 384 -3.99 -0.67 15.20
C GLU A 384 -3.82 -1.78 14.16
N HIS A 385 -4.12 -1.50 12.90
CA HIS A 385 -4.01 -2.46 11.80
C HIS A 385 -2.61 -3.06 11.63
N LYS A 386 -2.59 -4.39 11.48
CA LYS A 386 -1.42 -5.20 11.13
C LYS A 386 -1.85 -6.24 10.11
N LYS A 387 -1.03 -6.50 9.08
CA LYS A 387 -1.26 -7.63 8.17
C LYS A 387 -0.93 -8.94 8.90
N GLU A 388 -1.89 -9.87 8.99
CA GLU A 388 -1.67 -11.17 9.62
C GLU A 388 -0.86 -12.13 8.73
N TYR A 389 0.16 -12.76 9.32
CA TYR A 389 1.02 -13.74 8.64
C TYR A 389 0.37 -15.14 8.50
N ARG A 390 -0.69 -15.47 9.28
CA ARG A 390 -1.27 -16.84 9.29
C ARG A 390 -2.16 -17.12 8.08
N TRP A 391 -2.93 -16.13 7.63
CA TRP A 391 -3.71 -16.22 6.38
C TRP A 391 -2.79 -16.35 5.15
N TRP A 392 -1.54 -15.88 5.27
CA TRP A 392 -0.49 -15.92 4.24
C TRP A 392 0.16 -17.30 4.08
N LEU A 393 0.41 -18.06 5.16
CA LEU A 393 0.90 -19.44 5.05
C LEU A 393 -0.14 -20.35 4.37
N PHE A 394 -1.41 -20.19 4.71
CA PHE A 394 -2.50 -21.03 4.20
C PHE A 394 -2.78 -20.86 2.69
N GLN A 395 -2.38 -19.73 2.10
CA GLN A 395 -2.53 -19.39 0.67
C GLN A 395 -1.24 -19.59 -0.15
N ILE A 396 -0.12 -19.93 0.49
CA ILE A 396 1.12 -20.34 -0.19
C ILE A 396 1.23 -21.86 -0.26
N THR A 397 0.59 -22.56 0.69
CA THR A 397 0.51 -24.02 0.73
C THR A 397 -0.66 -24.59 -0.10
N ASN A 398 -1.56 -23.74 -0.60
CA ASN A 398 -2.63 -24.04 -1.55
C ASN A 398 -2.43 -23.17 -2.80
#